data_AF-A0AAU8RZC6-F1
#
_entry.id   AF-A0AAU8RZC6-F1
#
_cell.length_a   1.000
_cell.length_b   1.000
_cell.length_c   1.000
_cell.angle_alpha   90.00
_cell.angle_beta   90.00
_cell.angle_gamma   90.00
#
_symmetry.space_group_name_H-M   'P 1'
#
loop_
_entity.id
_entity.type
_entity.pdbx_description
1 polymer ?
#
loop_
_entity_poly.entity_id
_entity_poly.type
_entity_poly.pdbx_seq_one_letter_code
_entity_poly.pdbx_strand_id
1 'polypeptide(L)'
;MSKPFDMELILAGVLTGSRATRERHLRQATLIQSEIAGRWQRETPWAWQRKHLVWFLEHRLDRHSRMKRYYYFLTVRLLVRRLQKTWVFNL
;
A
#
# COMPACT_ATOMS: atom_id res chain seq x y z
N MET A 1 18.76 -6.51 -16.43
CA MET A 1 17.48 -6.92 -15.80
C MET A 1 17.66 -6.91 -14.30
N SER A 2 17.14 -5.88 -13.63
CA SER A 2 17.12 -5.78 -12.16
C SER A 2 16.07 -6.73 -11.60
N LYS A 3 16.36 -7.34 -10.45
CA LYS A 3 15.46 -8.25 -9.71
C LYS A 3 14.06 -7.62 -9.57
N PRO A 4 12.96 -8.36 -9.82
CA PRO A 4 11.62 -7.82 -9.65
C PRO A 4 11.43 -7.31 -8.22
N PHE A 5 10.71 -6.20 -8.10
CA PHE A 5 10.43 -5.56 -6.82
C PHE A 5 9.68 -6.54 -5.89
N ASP A 6 10.18 -6.68 -4.66
CA ASP A 6 9.59 -7.54 -3.64
C ASP A 6 8.96 -6.69 -2.52
N MET A 7 7.63 -6.72 -2.45
CA MET A 7 6.85 -5.98 -1.44
C MET A 7 7.08 -6.52 -0.03
N GLU A 8 7.33 -7.82 0.12
CA GLU A 8 7.56 -8.44 1.42
C GLU A 8 8.86 -7.93 2.02
N LEU A 9 9.92 -7.84 1.21
CA LEU A 9 11.20 -7.29 1.63
C LEU A 9 11.08 -5.84 2.12
N ILE A 10 10.24 -5.03 1.48
CA ILE A 10 9.97 -3.67 1.93
C ILE A 10 9.24 -3.69 3.27
N LEU A 11 8.20 -4.51 3.42
CA LEU A 11 7.32 -4.44 4.57
C LEU A 11 7.78 -5.28 5.78
N ALA A 12 8.79 -6.14 5.64
CA ALA A 12 9.26 -7.05 6.69
C ALA A 12 9.52 -6.35 8.04
N GLY A 13 10.07 -5.14 8.02
CA GLY A 13 10.36 -4.36 9.24
C GLY A 13 9.15 -3.70 9.91
N VAL A 14 7.98 -3.68 9.27
CA VAL A 14 6.75 -3.05 9.80
C VAL A 14 5.58 -4.03 9.95
N LEU A 15 5.67 -5.22 9.37
CA LEU A 15 4.65 -6.26 9.46
C LEU A 15 4.74 -6.99 10.81
N THR A 16 3.81 -6.67 11.69
CA THR A 16 3.67 -7.31 13.01
C THR A 16 2.36 -8.12 13.11
N GLY A 17 2.26 -8.95 14.14
CA GLY A 17 1.06 -9.74 14.43
C GLY A 17 1.01 -11.10 13.73
N SER A 18 -0.19 -11.68 13.67
CA SER A 18 -0.40 -13.04 13.18
C SER A 18 -0.02 -13.19 11.70
N ARG A 19 0.33 -14.42 11.29
CA ARG A 19 0.63 -14.75 9.90
C ARG A 19 -0.48 -14.29 8.93
N ALA A 20 -1.74 -14.59 9.25
CA ALA A 20 -2.88 -14.19 8.43
C ALA A 20 -3.01 -12.67 8.26
N THR A 21 -2.71 -11.89 9.30
CA THR A 21 -2.73 -10.42 9.23
C THR A 21 -1.58 -9.89 8.37
N ARG A 22 -0.37 -10.44 8.52
CA ARG A 22 0.79 -10.06 7.70
C ARG A 22 0.55 -10.36 6.23
N GLU A 23 0.04 -11.54 5.91
CA GLU A 23 -0.31 -11.93 4.54
C GLU A 23 -1.39 -11.04 3.92
N ARG A 24 -2.40 -10.61 4.70
CA ARG A 24 -3.42 -9.66 4.23
C ARG A 24 -2.77 -8.32 3.83
N HIS A 25 -1.91 -7.78 4.68
CA HIS A 25 -1.22 -6.53 4.39
C HIS A 25 -0.32 -6.66 3.16
N LEU A 26 0.39 -7.78 3.01
CA LEU A 26 1.22 -8.04 1.84
C LEU A 26 0.38 -8.07 0.56
N ARG A 27 -0.71 -8.84 0.52
CA ARG A 27 -1.62 -8.90 -0.64
C ARG A 27 -2.16 -7.52 -1.01
N GLN A 28 -2.60 -6.74 -0.01
CA GLN A 28 -3.15 -5.40 -0.25
C GLN A 28 -2.08 -4.42 -0.73
N ALA A 29 -0.87 -4.47 -0.18
CA ALA A 29 0.23 -3.61 -0.58
C ALA A 29 0.69 -3.92 -2.01
N THR A 30 0.77 -5.19 -2.38
CA THR A 30 1.05 -5.61 -3.76
C THR A 30 0.00 -5.09 -4.73
N LEU A 31 -1.29 -5.15 -4.39
CA LEU A 31 -2.34 -4.57 -5.24
C LEU A 31 -2.21 -3.05 -5.36
N ILE A 32 -1.93 -2.34 -4.25
CA ILE A 32 -1.68 -0.89 -4.28
C ILE A 32 -0.53 -0.59 -5.25
N GLN A 33 0.53 -1.38 -5.20
CA GLN A 33 1.69 -1.20 -6.08
C GLN A 33 1.34 -1.45 -7.54
N SER A 34 0.64 -2.54 -7.88
CA SER A 34 0.27 -2.82 -9.27
C SER A 34 -0.62 -1.72 -9.85
N GLU A 35 -1.55 -1.19 -9.03
CA GLU A 35 -2.46 -0.13 -9.43
C GLU A 35 -1.76 1.22 -9.65
N ILE A 36 -0.83 1.58 -8.76
CA ILE A 36 -0.02 2.79 -8.91
C ILE A 36 0.95 2.65 -10.09
N ALA A 37 1.57 1.47 -10.25
CA ALA A 37 2.47 1.20 -11.36
C ALA A 37 1.73 1.26 -12.71
N GLY A 38 0.55 0.64 -12.81
CA GLY A 38 -0.26 0.67 -14.03
C GLY A 38 -0.67 2.08 -14.44
N ARG A 39 -0.92 2.98 -13.49
CA ARG A 39 -1.34 4.36 -13.78
C ARG A 39 -0.21 5.36 -13.98
N TRP A 40 0.88 5.27 -13.22
CA TRP A 40 1.96 6.28 -13.22
C TRP A 40 3.34 5.73 -13.53
N GLN A 41 3.48 4.44 -13.84
CA GLN A 41 4.77 3.78 -14.08
C GLN A 41 5.73 3.96 -12.90
N ARG A 42 5.19 3.96 -11.67
CA ARG A 42 5.96 4.02 -10.42
C ARG A 42 6.02 2.64 -9.77
N GLU A 43 6.95 1.83 -10.25
CA GLU A 43 7.09 0.43 -9.88
C GLU A 43 7.45 0.21 -8.41
N THR A 44 8.19 1.15 -7.80
CA THR A 44 8.64 1.01 -6.41
C THR A 44 7.98 2.03 -5.48
N PRO A 45 7.64 1.65 -4.24
CA PRO A 45 7.07 2.54 -3.24
C PRO A 45 7.92 3.76 -2.88
N TRP A 46 9.25 3.68 -3.07
CA TRP A 46 10.18 4.78 -2.80
C TRP A 46 9.89 6.01 -3.67
N ALA A 47 9.42 5.81 -4.89
CA ALA A 47 9.07 6.88 -5.82
C ALA A 47 7.65 7.44 -5.61
N TRP A 48 6.91 6.91 -4.65
CA TRP A 48 5.53 7.34 -4.44
C TRP A 48 5.47 8.74 -3.83
N GLN A 49 4.36 9.41 -4.12
CA GLN A 49 3.95 10.67 -3.54
C GLN A 49 2.58 10.48 -2.89
N ARG A 50 2.22 11.36 -1.95
CA ARG A 50 0.93 11.32 -1.24
C ARG A 50 -0.25 11.14 -2.20
N LYS A 51 -0.24 11.83 -3.34
CA LYS A 51 -1.30 11.78 -4.36
C LYS A 51 -1.60 10.37 -4.90
N HIS A 52 -0.60 9.49 -4.99
CA HIS A 52 -0.80 8.14 -5.52
C HIS A 52 -1.65 7.31 -4.55
N LEU A 53 -1.39 7.45 -3.25
CA LEU A 53 -2.14 6.76 -2.20
C LEU A 53 -3.53 7.38 -2.00
N VAL A 54 -3.66 8.71 -2.09
CA VAL A 54 -4.96 9.40 -2.09
C VAL A 54 -5.85 8.86 -3.21
N TRP A 55 -5.34 8.87 -4.43
CA TRP A 55 -6.08 8.37 -5.59
C TRP A 55 -6.49 6.90 -5.41
N PHE A 56 -5.61 6.03 -4.90
CA PHE A 56 -5.97 4.64 -4.67
C PHE A 56 -7.15 4.53 -3.68
N LEU A 57 -7.08 5.26 -2.55
CA LEU A 57 -8.11 5.23 -1.51
C LEU A 57 -9.45 5.83 -1.96
N GLU A 58 -9.41 6.90 -2.77
CA GLU A 58 -10.60 7.65 -3.16
C GLU A 58 -11.21 7.16 -4.48
N HIS A 59 -10.41 6.65 -5.41
CA HIS A 59 -10.87 6.33 -6.77
C HIS A 59 -10.86 4.84 -7.07
N ARG A 60 -9.92 4.05 -6.54
CA ARG A 60 -9.93 2.58 -6.76
C ARG A 60 -10.78 1.84 -5.76
N LEU A 61 -10.95 2.42 -4.58
CA LEU A 61 -11.76 1.82 -3.52
C LEU A 61 -13.15 2.44 -3.35
N ASP A 62 -13.56 3.34 -4.24
CA ASP A 62 -14.84 4.06 -4.18
C ASP A 62 -16.06 3.12 -4.11
N ARG A 63 -16.04 2.05 -4.91
CA ARG A 63 -17.12 1.05 -5.02
C ARG A 63 -17.01 -0.09 -4.01
N HIS A 64 -16.00 -0.06 -3.14
CA HIS A 64 -15.81 -1.10 -2.13
C HIS A 64 -16.51 -0.75 -0.81
N SER A 65 -16.95 -1.78 -0.08
CA SER A 65 -17.57 -1.60 1.23
C SER A 65 -16.64 -0.88 2.22
N ARG A 66 -17.22 -0.16 3.18
CA ARG A 66 -16.48 0.54 4.25
C ARG A 66 -15.48 -0.38 4.96
N MET A 67 -15.84 -1.64 5.19
CA MET A 67 -14.95 -2.64 5.80
C MET A 67 -13.73 -2.95 4.92
N LYS A 68 -13.91 -3.14 3.61
CA LYS A 68 -12.78 -3.35 2.69
C LYS A 68 -11.88 -2.12 2.64
N ARG A 69 -12.47 -0.92 2.53
CA ARG A 69 -11.76 0.37 2.56
C ARG A 69 -10.92 0.51 3.82
N TYR A 70 -11.49 0.18 4.97
CA TYR A 70 -10.81 0.22 6.27
C TYR A 70 -9.55 -0.65 6.30
N TYR A 71 -9.60 -1.90 5.82
CA TYR A 71 -8.41 -2.75 5.81
C TYR A 71 -7.33 -2.24 4.86
N TYR A 72 -7.70 -1.72 3.68
CA TYR A 72 -6.72 -1.09 2.78
C TYR A 72 -6.08 0.14 3.43
N PHE A 73 -6.85 0.95 4.14
CA PHE A 73 -6.33 2.09 4.88
C PHE A 73 -5.31 1.68 5.96
N LEU A 74 -5.56 0.58 6.70
CA LEU A 74 -4.57 0.05 7.63
C LEU A 74 -3.26 -0.33 6.92
N THR A 75 -3.34 -0.91 5.72
CA THR A 75 -2.16 -1.19 4.89
C THR A 75 -1.45 0.08 4.42
N VAL A 76 -2.20 1.12 4.03
CA VAL A 76 -1.62 2.43 3.66
C VAL A 76 -0.85 3.04 4.85
N ARG A 77 -1.37 2.94 6.08
CA ARG A 77 -0.65 3.41 7.28
C ARG A 77 0.69 2.70 7.48
N LEU A 78 0.75 1.39 7.25
CA LEU A 78 2.00 0.63 7.33
C LEU A 78 3.00 1.07 6.25
N LEU A 79 2.52 1.30 5.01
CA LEU A 79 3.35 1.80 3.91
C LEU A 79 3.93 3.18 4.22
N VAL A 80 3.11 4.11 4.70
CA VAL A 80 3.54 5.46 5.10
C VAL A 80 4.61 5.39 6.18
N ARG A 81 4.38 4.56 7.21
CA ARG A 81 5.35 4.32 8.29
C ARG A 81 6.66 3.77 7.73
N ARG A 82 6.59 2.78 6.84
CA ARG A 82 7.79 2.15 6.25
C ARG A 82 8.60 3.11 5.39
N LEU A 83 7.91 4.00 4.67
CA LEU A 83 8.50 5.04 3.82
C LEU A 83 8.94 6.28 4.61
N GLN A 84 8.72 6.30 5.93
CA GLN A 84 9.04 7.42 6.82
C GLN A 84 8.44 8.76 6.32
N LYS A 85 7.23 8.72 5.78
CA LYS A 85 6.53 9.90 5.29
C LYS A 85 5.59 10.45 6.36
N THR A 86 5.40 11.76 6.37
CA THR A 86 4.49 12.46 7.28
C THR A 86 3.04 12.51 6.76
N TRP A 87 2.68 11.66 5.80
CA TRP A 87 1.38 11.72 5.15
C TRP A 87 0.27 11.17 6.05
N VAL A 88 -0.73 12.01 6.29
CA VAL A 88 -1.95 11.62 7.00
C VAL A 88 -3.09 11.46 5.98
N PHE A 89 -3.87 10.41 6.19
CA PHE A 89 -5.04 10.05 5.39
C PHE A 89 -6.23 9.89 6.34
N ASN A 90 -7.42 10.28 5.87
CA ASN A 90 -8.69 10.08 6.57
C ASN A 90 -9.52 9.05 5.78
N LEU A 91 -10.35 8.27 6.48
CA LEU A 91 -11.21 7.25 5.88
C LEU A 91 -12.59 7.80 5.53
#